data_AF-A0A3M0Y6F4-F1
#
_entry.id   AF-A0A3M0Y6F4-F1
#
_cell.length_a   1.000
_cell.length_b   1.000
_cell.length_c   1.000
_cell.angle_alpha   90.00
_cell.angle_beta   90.00
_cell.angle_gamma   90.00
#
_symmetry.space_group_name_H-M   'P 1'
#
loop_
_entity.id
_entity.type
_entity.pdbx_description
1 polymer ?
#
loop_
_entity_poly.entity_id
_entity_poly.type
_entity_poly.pdbx_seq_one_letter_code
_entity_poly.pdbx_strand_id
1 'polypeptide(L)'
;MSDTFSTGYAVIIGVGADLPVTVQDARGVASILTDPTRCAYPSEHVRLLTAEEATVPHIRAALDWLAQVTGPDDTAMVYFSGHGVETPDYYLIPYGYDLADLRRTAISGHEFTDNLGRIEARKLLV
;
A
#
# COMPACT_ATOMS: atom_id res chain seq x y z
N MET A 1 -2.52 28.66 10.11
CA MET A 1 -2.01 27.89 8.96
C MET A 1 -1.94 26.46 9.44
N SER A 2 -2.58 25.51 8.76
CA SER A 2 -2.40 24.09 9.08
C SER A 2 -1.00 23.70 8.60
N ASP A 3 -0.16 23.19 9.50
CA ASP A 3 1.17 22.71 9.14
C ASP A 3 1.01 21.45 8.27
N THR A 4 1.47 21.51 7.02
CA THR A 4 1.46 20.37 6.10
C THR A 4 2.56 19.40 6.48
N PHE A 5 2.26 18.10 6.53
CA PHE A 5 3.25 17.06 6.78
C PHE A 5 3.90 16.61 5.47
N SER A 6 4.83 17.43 4.96
CA SER A 6 5.45 17.23 3.64
C SER A 6 6.49 16.10 3.57
N THR A 7 6.85 15.48 4.69
CA THR A 7 7.79 14.34 4.73
C THR A 7 7.09 13.00 4.93
N GLY A 8 5.76 12.98 4.83
CA GLY A 8 4.94 11.78 4.86
C GLY A 8 4.61 11.30 3.45
N TYR A 9 4.79 10.00 3.21
CA TYR A 9 4.43 9.31 1.97
C TYR A 9 3.70 8.00 2.28
N ALA A 10 2.71 7.64 1.47
CA ALA A 10 1.91 6.45 1.72
C ALA A 10 1.48 5.71 0.45
N VAL A 11 1.42 4.39 0.55
CA VAL A 11 0.77 3.47 -0.40
C VAL A 11 -0.36 2.75 0.33
N ILE A 12 -1.60 2.98 -0.09
CA ILE A 12 -2.81 2.48 0.56
C ILE A 12 -3.56 1.59 -0.44
N ILE A 13 -3.79 0.33 -0.09
CA ILE A 13 -4.30 -0.70 -0.98
C ILE A 13 -5.57 -1.30 -0.40
N GLY A 14 -6.66 -1.30 -1.18
CA GLY A 14 -7.93 -1.94 -0.84
C GLY A 14 -8.44 -2.80 -1.99
N VAL A 15 -8.32 -4.13 -1.89
CA VAL A 15 -8.47 -5.02 -3.06
C VAL A 15 -9.91 -5.14 -3.57
N GLY A 16 -10.89 -5.10 -2.68
CA GLY A 16 -12.31 -5.25 -3.04
C GLY A 16 -12.68 -6.69 -3.41
N ALA A 17 -13.19 -6.87 -4.63
CA ALA A 17 -13.78 -8.12 -5.11
C ALA A 17 -14.98 -8.60 -4.27
N ASP A 18 -14.93 -9.82 -3.74
CA ASP A 18 -15.94 -10.40 -2.86
C ASP A 18 -15.92 -9.81 -1.44
N LEU A 19 -14.92 -8.97 -1.12
CA LEU A 19 -14.79 -8.26 0.16
C LEU A 19 -14.78 -6.72 -0.03
N PRO A 20 -15.91 -6.10 -0.45
CA PRO A 20 -15.98 -4.68 -0.82
C PRO A 20 -15.65 -3.70 0.31
N VAL A 21 -15.71 -4.14 1.57
CA VAL A 21 -15.35 -3.34 2.75
C VAL A 21 -13.87 -2.91 2.73
N THR A 22 -12.99 -3.72 2.15
CA THR A 22 -11.54 -3.42 2.06
C THR A 22 -11.24 -2.14 1.26
N VAL A 23 -12.08 -1.84 0.25
CA VAL A 23 -12.01 -0.58 -0.50
C VAL A 23 -12.44 0.60 0.38
N GLN A 24 -13.43 0.40 1.26
CA GLN A 24 -13.89 1.44 2.18
C GLN A 24 -12.82 1.73 3.23
N ASP A 25 -12.15 0.69 3.75
CA ASP A 25 -11.04 0.84 4.69
C ASP A 25 -9.90 1.66 4.08
N ALA A 26 -9.44 1.28 2.87
CA ALA A 26 -8.37 1.98 2.16
C ALA A 26 -8.72 3.46 1.89
N ARG A 27 -9.95 3.74 1.44
CA ARG A 27 -10.43 5.12 1.25
C ARG A 27 -10.50 5.89 2.56
N GLY A 28 -10.93 5.25 3.64
CA GLY A 28 -10.98 5.84 4.98
C GLY A 28 -9.60 6.25 5.49
N VAL A 29 -8.61 5.35 5.37
CA VAL A 29 -7.22 5.63 5.75
C VAL A 29 -6.65 6.77 4.91
N ALA A 30 -6.79 6.71 3.58
CA ALA A 30 -6.30 7.78 2.69
C ALA A 30 -6.95 9.14 2.99
N SER A 31 -8.25 9.16 3.31
CA SER A 31 -8.97 10.37 3.72
C SER A 31 -8.41 10.96 5.02
N ILE A 32 -8.15 10.12 6.04
CA ILE A 32 -7.56 10.57 7.31
C ILE A 32 -6.14 11.12 7.10
N LEU A 33 -5.34 10.47 6.25
CA LEU A 33 -3.97 10.91 5.96
C LEU A 33 -3.92 12.29 5.30
N THR A 34 -4.82 12.53 4.34
CA THR A 34 -4.86 13.77 3.55
C THR A 34 -5.68 14.90 4.18
N ASP A 35 -6.42 14.63 5.26
CA ASP A 35 -7.19 15.64 5.98
C ASP A 35 -6.24 16.68 6.64
N PRO A 36 -6.33 17.98 6.27
CA PRO A 36 -5.44 19.03 6.77
C PRO A 36 -5.63 19.34 8.26
N THR A 37 -6.72 18.87 8.87
CA THR A 37 -6.98 18.98 10.32
C THR A 37 -6.50 17.77 11.11
N ARG A 38 -5.98 16.74 10.43
CA ARG A 38 -5.47 15.50 11.03
C ARG A 38 -3.99 15.31 10.72
N CYS A 39 -3.68 14.49 9.72
CA CYS A 39 -2.33 14.11 9.37
C CYS A 39 -1.71 15.05 8.32
N ALA A 40 -2.53 15.77 7.55
CA ALA A 40 -2.11 16.81 6.61
C ALA A 40 -1.02 16.37 5.60
N TYR A 41 -1.06 15.12 5.14
CA TYR A 41 -0.21 14.65 4.03
C TYR A 41 -0.63 15.38 2.76
N PRO A 42 0.31 15.87 1.92
CA PRO A 42 0.00 16.26 0.55
C PRO A 42 -0.70 15.12 -0.19
N SER A 43 -1.74 15.41 -0.96
CA SER A 43 -2.51 14.36 -1.65
C SER A 43 -1.68 13.63 -2.69
N GLU A 44 -0.71 14.32 -3.30
CA GLU A 44 0.28 13.77 -4.22
C GLU A 44 1.25 12.77 -3.57
N HIS A 45 1.37 12.79 -2.24
CA HIS A 45 2.20 11.84 -1.46
C HIS A 45 1.44 10.57 -1.06
N VAL A 46 0.15 10.45 -1.40
CA VAL A 46 -0.66 9.27 -1.07
C VAL A 46 -1.09 8.57 -2.35
N ARG A 47 -0.59 7.35 -2.58
CA ARG A 47 -1.04 6.47 -3.66
C ARG A 47 -2.13 5.54 -3.14
N LEU A 48 -3.35 5.73 -3.63
CA LEU A 48 -4.50 4.88 -3.30
C LEU A 48 -4.79 3.94 -4.48
N LEU A 49 -4.69 2.63 -4.24
CA LEU A 49 -5.05 1.58 -5.20
C LEU A 49 -6.28 0.83 -4.68
N THR A 50 -7.38 0.85 -5.43
CA THR A 50 -8.62 0.17 -5.03
C THR A 50 -9.21 -0.67 -6.14
N ALA A 51 -9.83 -1.79 -5.79
CA ALA A 51 -10.56 -2.65 -6.73
C ALA A 51 -9.70 -3.04 -7.94
N GLU A 52 -10.16 -2.78 -9.16
CA GLU A 52 -9.48 -3.11 -10.41
C GLU A 52 -8.08 -2.50 -10.55
N GLU A 53 -7.77 -1.45 -9.77
CA GLU A 53 -6.44 -0.83 -9.75
C GLU A 53 -5.45 -1.53 -8.80
N ALA A 54 -5.95 -2.34 -7.86
CA ALA A 54 -5.13 -3.06 -6.88
C ALA A 54 -4.57 -4.37 -7.47
N THR A 55 -3.94 -4.28 -8.64
CA THR A 55 -3.31 -5.42 -9.34
C THR A 55 -1.85 -5.61 -8.89
N VAL A 56 -1.29 -6.80 -9.09
CA VAL A 56 0.14 -7.09 -8.85
C VAL A 56 1.07 -6.02 -9.45
N PRO A 57 1.01 -5.69 -10.77
CA PRO A 57 1.93 -4.70 -11.35
C PRO A 57 1.75 -3.30 -10.76
N HIS A 58 0.52 -2.87 -10.46
CA HIS A 58 0.29 -1.56 -9.86
C HIS A 58 0.78 -1.48 -8.42
N ILE A 59 0.59 -2.53 -7.62
CA ILE A 59 1.11 -2.59 -6.25
C ILE A 59 2.64 -2.58 -6.26
N ARG A 60 3.28 -3.37 -7.13
CA ARG A 60 4.76 -3.35 -7.29
C ARG A 60 5.26 -1.96 -7.66
N ALA A 61 4.64 -1.33 -8.65
CA ALA A 61 5.00 0.02 -9.07
C ALA A 61 4.81 1.06 -7.95
N ALA A 62 3.77 0.91 -7.12
CA ALA A 62 3.54 1.80 -5.99
C ALA A 62 4.58 1.61 -4.87
N LEU A 63 4.98 0.37 -4.57
CA LEU A 63 6.05 0.08 -3.60
C LEU A 63 7.41 0.58 -4.11
N ASP A 64 7.72 0.36 -5.39
CA ASP A 64 8.92 0.90 -6.02
C ASP A 64 8.93 2.44 -5.99
N TRP A 65 7.80 3.09 -6.29
CA TRP A 65 7.65 4.54 -6.16
C TRP A 65 7.91 5.00 -4.73
N LEU A 66 7.36 4.32 -3.72
CA LEU A 66 7.54 4.68 -2.31
C LEU A 66 9.01 4.60 -1.90
N ALA A 67 9.71 3.54 -2.31
CA ALA A 67 11.16 3.39 -2.08
C ALA A 67 11.99 4.47 -2.79
N GLN A 68 11.56 4.96 -3.95
CA GLN A 68 12.27 5.99 -4.72
C GLN A 68 12.09 7.41 -4.16
N VAL A 69 10.91 7.73 -3.62
CA VAL A 69 10.58 9.10 -3.18
C VAL A 69 10.88 9.37 -1.72
N THR A 70 11.11 8.33 -0.91
CA THR A 70 11.38 8.48 0.52
C THR A 70 12.88 8.32 0.82
N GLY A 71 13.36 9.10 1.78
CA GLY A 71 14.72 9.02 2.30
C GLY A 71 14.80 9.07 3.83
N PRO A 72 16.02 9.19 4.40
CA PRO A 72 16.29 9.01 5.84
C PRO A 72 15.64 10.02 6.81
N ASP A 73 14.96 11.04 6.28
CA ASP A 73 14.20 12.03 7.05
C ASP A 73 12.67 11.84 6.95
N ASP A 74 12.21 10.96 6.06
CA ASP A 74 10.80 10.76 5.73
C ASP A 74 10.13 9.68 6.57
N THR A 75 8.79 9.71 6.55
CA THR A 75 7.92 8.66 7.07
C THR A 75 7.18 8.00 5.91
N ALA A 76 7.37 6.70 5.75
CA ALA A 76 6.68 5.88 4.78
C ALA A 76 5.57 5.06 5.47
N MET A 77 4.42 4.94 4.82
CA MET A 77 3.33 4.07 5.25
C MET A 77 2.89 3.16 4.11
N VAL A 78 2.76 1.87 4.39
CA VAL A 78 2.09 0.91 3.51
C VAL A 78 0.87 0.40 4.26
N TYR A 79 -0.29 0.36 3.62
CA TYR A 79 -1.49 -0.23 4.18
C TYR A 79 -2.13 -1.17 3.17
N PHE A 80 -2.48 -2.38 3.61
CA PHE A 80 -3.16 -3.36 2.77
C PHE A 80 -4.42 -3.86 3.47
N SER A 81 -5.55 -3.76 2.78
CA SER A 81 -6.81 -4.40 3.15
C SER A 81 -7.27 -5.28 1.99
N GLY A 82 -7.39 -6.58 2.23
CA GLY A 82 -7.65 -7.58 1.19
C GLY A 82 -7.50 -9.00 1.71
N HIS A 83 -7.67 -9.97 0.83
CA HIS A 83 -7.45 -11.38 1.17
C HIS A 83 -5.95 -11.68 1.32
N GLY A 84 -5.67 -12.69 2.15
CA GLY A 84 -4.37 -13.33 2.24
C GLY A 84 -4.55 -14.84 2.28
N VAL A 85 -3.57 -15.58 1.76
CA VAL A 85 -3.55 -17.06 1.82
C VAL A 85 -2.19 -17.52 2.29
N GLU A 86 -2.14 -18.64 3.00
CA GLU A 86 -0.91 -19.26 3.46
C GLU A 86 -0.81 -20.69 2.92
N THR A 87 0.06 -20.94 1.94
CA THR A 87 0.29 -22.28 1.36
C THR A 87 1.56 -22.39 0.49
N PRO A 88 2.64 -23.05 0.95
CA PRO A 88 3.11 -23.10 2.34
C PRO A 88 3.54 -21.70 2.86
N ASP A 89 3.71 -20.73 1.96
CA ASP A 89 4.11 -19.35 2.26
C ASP A 89 2.89 -18.42 2.29
N TYR A 90 3.02 -17.28 2.95
CA TYR A 90 2.00 -16.22 2.96
C TYR A 90 1.99 -15.45 1.64
N TYR A 91 0.80 -15.13 1.14
CA TYR A 91 0.59 -14.27 -0.03
C TYR A 91 -0.49 -13.23 0.26
N LEU A 92 -0.22 -11.99 -0.14
CA LEU A 92 -1.26 -10.97 -0.34
C LEU A 92 -1.96 -11.29 -1.67
N ILE A 93 -3.29 -11.17 -1.70
CA ILE A 93 -4.12 -11.51 -2.86
C ILE A 93 -4.65 -10.22 -3.51
N PRO A 94 -4.06 -9.77 -4.63
CA PRO A 94 -4.50 -8.59 -5.36
C PRO A 94 -5.68 -8.89 -6.29
N TYR A 95 -6.22 -7.84 -6.91
CA TYR A 95 -7.24 -8.00 -7.94
C TYR A 95 -6.70 -8.79 -9.14
N GLY A 96 -7.52 -9.71 -9.66
CA GLY A 96 -7.17 -10.54 -10.82
C GLY A 96 -6.29 -11.76 -10.49
N TYR A 97 -6.24 -12.18 -9.22
CA TYR A 97 -5.50 -13.38 -8.81
C TYR A 97 -6.06 -14.68 -9.41
N ASP A 98 -5.20 -15.68 -9.56
CA ASP A 98 -5.54 -17.07 -9.89
C ASP A 98 -4.98 -18.00 -8.80
N LEU A 99 -5.85 -18.75 -8.11
CA LEU A 99 -5.47 -19.71 -7.08
C LEU A 99 -4.58 -20.85 -7.62
N ALA A 100 -4.64 -21.13 -8.92
CA ALA A 100 -3.79 -22.12 -9.57
C ALA A 100 -2.38 -21.58 -9.90
N ASP A 101 -2.18 -20.25 -9.90
CA ASP A 101 -0.92 -19.59 -10.28
C ASP A 101 -0.54 -18.43 -9.32
N LEU A 102 -0.66 -18.67 -8.02
CA LEU A 102 -0.35 -17.68 -6.98
C LEU A 102 1.05 -17.07 -7.12
N ARG A 103 2.04 -17.84 -7.57
CA ARG A 103 3.41 -17.36 -7.78
C ARG A 103 3.50 -16.18 -8.74
N ARG A 104 2.59 -16.10 -9.71
CA ARG A 104 2.60 -15.06 -10.75
C ARG A 104 1.53 -14.00 -10.54
N THR A 105 0.43 -14.36 -9.90
CA THR A 105 -0.76 -13.51 -9.76
C THR A 105 -1.02 -13.01 -8.33
N ALA A 106 -0.17 -13.38 -7.36
CA ALA A 106 -0.20 -12.87 -6.00
C ALA A 106 1.17 -12.28 -5.61
N ILE A 107 1.24 -11.63 -4.44
CA ILE A 107 2.49 -11.08 -3.91
C ILE A 107 2.87 -11.92 -2.70
N SER A 108 3.97 -12.66 -2.80
CA SER A 108 4.46 -13.46 -1.66
C SER A 108 4.92 -12.58 -0.51
N GLY A 109 4.86 -13.09 0.72
CA GLY A 109 5.34 -12.38 1.92
C GLY A 109 6.83 -12.06 1.84
N HIS A 110 7.63 -12.94 1.20
CA HIS A 110 9.04 -12.68 0.91
C HIS A 110 9.21 -11.50 -0.04
N GLU A 111 8.52 -11.52 -1.19
CA GLU A 111 8.56 -10.41 -2.14
C GLU A 111 8.10 -9.09 -1.51
N PHE A 112 7.02 -9.13 -0.72
CA PHE A 112 6.53 -7.95 -0.01
C PHE A 112 7.59 -7.41 0.96
N THR A 113 8.22 -8.30 1.73
CA THR A 113 9.28 -7.95 2.68
C THR A 113 10.52 -7.38 1.98
N ASP A 114 10.94 -7.96 0.84
CA ASP A 114 12.05 -7.45 0.03
C ASP A 114 11.75 -6.03 -0.49
N ASN A 115 10.52 -5.79 -0.97
CA ASN A 115 10.10 -4.48 -1.43
C ASN A 115 10.09 -3.46 -0.29
N LEU A 116 9.61 -3.83 0.90
CA LEU A 116 9.66 -2.99 2.08
C LEU A 116 11.09 -2.68 2.53
N GLY A 117 12.01 -3.65 2.43
CA GLY A 117 13.42 -3.50 2.78
C GLY A 117 14.19 -2.51 1.89
N ARG A 118 13.63 -2.12 0.74
CA ARG A 118 14.19 -1.10 -0.16
C ARG A 118 13.79 0.33 0.22
N ILE A 119 12.88 0.51 1.17
CA ILE A 119 12.41 1.81 1.63
C ILE A 119 13.36 2.33 2.72
N GLU A 120 14.13 3.37 2.42
CA GLU A 120 15.13 3.95 3.34
C GLU A 120 14.55 5.04 4.26
N ALA A 121 13.23 5.11 4.38
CA ALA A 121 12.54 6.05 5.26
C ALA A 121 12.98 5.90 6.72
N ARG A 122 13.03 7.01 7.46
CA ARG A 122 13.33 7.00 8.91
C ARG A 122 12.37 6.09 9.68
N LYS A 123 11.10 6.13 9.28
CA LYS A 123 10.01 5.38 9.89
C LYS A 123 9.24 4.71 8.76
N LEU A 124 9.05 3.41 8.89
CA LEU A 124 8.18 2.63 8.04
C LEU A 124 7.06 2.04 8.89
N LEU A 125 5.81 2.37 8.55
CA LEU A 125 4.61 1.77 9.12
C LEU A 125 4.00 0.83 8.08
N VAL A 126 3.66 -0.39 8.50
CA VAL A 126 3.02 -1.43 7.67
C VAL A 126 1.82 -1.99 8.42
#